data_AF-A0A493SSZ5-F1
#
_entry.id   AF-A0A493SSZ5-F1
#
_cell.length_a   1.000
_cell.length_b   1.000
_cell.length_c   1.000
_cell.angle_alpha   90.00
_cell.angle_beta   90.00
_cell.angle_gamma   90.00
#
_symmetry.space_group_name_H-M   'P 1'
#
loop_
_entity.id
_entity.type
_entity.pdbx_description
1 polymer ?
#
loop_
_entity_poly.entity_id
_entity_poly.type
_entity_poly.pdbx_seq_one_letter_code
_entity_poly.pdbx_strand_id
1 'polypeptide(L)'
;MQLFGSSFAHHSKVDQVVGHQGWGKAGLEASLDVEYIMSTGANISTWVFSNAGRHESQEPFLAWLLLLSNMSSLPWVHSVSYGDDEDSLSSAYLQRVNVEFMKAAARGLTVLFASGDDGAGCRRVPGGNHTFRPSFPASR
;
A
#
# COMPACT_ATOMS: atom_id res chain seq x y z
N MET A 1 -15.07 28.03 -13.62
CA MET A 1 -14.39 27.13 -12.67
C MET A 1 -12.98 26.88 -13.22
N GLN A 2 -11.94 27.32 -12.52
CA GLN A 2 -10.55 27.13 -12.97
C GLN A 2 -10.02 25.89 -12.26
N LEU A 3 -9.60 24.87 -13.01
CA LEU A 3 -9.03 23.66 -12.45
C LEU A 3 -7.68 24.01 -11.80
N PHE A 4 -7.57 23.78 -10.50
CA PHE A 4 -6.30 23.91 -9.79
C PHE A 4 -5.30 22.88 -10.34
N GLY A 5 -4.06 23.31 -10.62
CA GLY A 5 -3.01 22.45 -11.16
C GLY A 5 -3.04 22.20 -12.68
N SER A 6 -3.93 22.87 -13.43
CA SER A 6 -3.99 22.73 -14.91
C SER A 6 -2.74 23.22 -15.64
N SER A 7 -1.89 24.02 -14.97
CA SER A 7 -0.63 24.54 -15.50
C SER A 7 0.61 23.78 -15.02
N PHE A 8 0.45 22.77 -14.15
CA PHE A 8 1.58 21.97 -13.69
C PHE A 8 2.07 21.06 -14.82
N ALA A 9 3.38 20.86 -14.89
CA ALA A 9 3.94 19.83 -15.75
C ALA A 9 3.58 18.47 -15.16
N HIS A 10 2.98 17.61 -15.96
CA HIS A 10 2.58 16.27 -15.56
C HIS A 10 3.39 15.25 -16.33
N HIS A 11 3.85 14.21 -15.64
CA HIS A 11 4.42 13.04 -16.31
C HIS A 11 3.27 12.20 -16.89
N SER A 12 3.42 11.74 -18.13
CA SER A 12 2.45 10.86 -18.78
C SER A 12 2.69 9.38 -18.53
N LYS A 13 3.78 9.04 -17.81
CA LYS A 13 4.17 7.69 -17.46
C LYS A 13 4.99 7.68 -16.17
N VAL A 14 5.00 6.53 -15.50
CA VAL A 14 5.89 6.27 -14.36
C VAL A 14 7.32 6.05 -14.84
N ASP A 15 8.29 6.36 -13.97
CA ASP A 15 9.71 6.22 -14.31
C ASP A 15 10.23 4.79 -14.09
N GLN A 16 9.59 4.04 -13.20
CA GLN A 16 9.97 2.67 -12.91
C GLN A 16 8.75 1.81 -12.51
N VAL A 17 8.73 0.58 -13.01
CA VAL A 17 7.82 -0.47 -12.55
C VAL A 17 8.68 -1.56 -11.91
N VAL A 18 8.41 -1.87 -10.65
CA VAL A 18 9.10 -2.91 -9.87
C VAL A 18 8.14 -4.09 -9.69
N GLY A 19 8.60 -5.28 -10.05
CA GLY A 19 7.77 -6.48 -10.09
C GLY A 19 7.28 -6.81 -11.50
N HIS A 20 6.25 -7.65 -11.61
CA HIS A 20 5.72 -8.09 -12.90
C HIS A 20 4.24 -7.71 -13.00
N GLN A 21 3.93 -6.79 -13.91
CA GLN A 21 2.57 -6.69 -14.44
C GLN A 21 2.49 -7.60 -15.66
N GLY A 22 1.63 -8.61 -15.59
CA GLY A 22 1.33 -9.43 -16.76
C GLY A 22 0.66 -8.62 -17.87
N TRP A 23 0.42 -9.27 -19.01
CA TRP A 23 -0.34 -8.67 -20.12
C TRP A 23 -1.83 -8.67 -19.77
N GLY A 24 -2.33 -7.55 -19.24
CA GLY A 24 -3.73 -7.38 -18.86
C GLY A 24 -4.12 -5.91 -18.76
N LYS A 25 -5.43 -5.62 -18.70
CA LYS A 25 -5.89 -4.27 -18.37
C LYS A 25 -5.48 -3.95 -16.94
N ALA A 26 -4.97 -2.73 -16.72
CA ALA A 26 -4.75 -2.24 -15.37
C ALA A 26 -6.06 -2.34 -14.56
N GLY A 27 -5.96 -2.75 -13.30
CA GLY A 27 -7.08 -2.74 -12.38
C GLY A 27 -7.47 -1.31 -12.02
N LEU A 28 -8.74 -1.10 -11.63
CA LEU A 28 -9.23 0.21 -11.21
C LEU A 28 -8.37 0.82 -10.09
N GLU A 29 -8.01 0.00 -9.10
CA GLU A 29 -7.16 0.42 -7.97
C GLU A 29 -5.76 0.86 -8.42
N ALA A 30 -5.09 0.03 -9.23
CA ALA A 30 -3.75 0.35 -9.72
C ALA A 30 -3.72 1.62 -10.60
N SER A 31 -4.80 1.90 -11.34
CA SER A 31 -4.97 3.16 -12.07
C SER A 31 -5.24 4.34 -11.14
N LEU A 32 -6.10 4.16 -10.14
CA LEU A 32 -6.43 5.19 -9.15
C LEU A 32 -5.18 5.66 -8.39
N ASP A 33 -4.39 4.73 -7.88
CA ASP A 33 -3.16 4.99 -7.12
C ASP A 33 -2.18 5.87 -7.91
N VAL A 34 -1.87 5.46 -9.14
CA VAL A 34 -0.86 6.12 -9.97
C VAL A 34 -1.33 7.48 -10.47
N GLU A 35 -2.59 7.60 -10.89
CA GLU A 35 -3.13 8.85 -11.43
C GLU A 35 -3.20 9.94 -10.35
N TYR A 36 -3.64 9.59 -9.13
CA TYR A 36 -3.76 10.57 -8.05
C TYR A 36 -2.42 10.91 -7.39
N ILE A 37 -1.51 9.95 -7.20
CA ILE A 37 -0.19 10.27 -6.64
C ILE A 37 0.62 11.16 -7.59
N MET A 38 0.54 10.93 -8.90
CA MET A 38 1.21 11.76 -9.90
C MET A 38 0.51 13.12 -10.11
N SER A 39 -0.78 13.24 -9.78
CA SER A 39 -1.50 14.51 -9.82
C SER A 39 -1.19 15.38 -8.59
N THR A 40 -1.16 14.78 -7.41
CA THR A 40 -0.88 15.48 -6.14
C THR A 40 0.61 15.78 -5.96
N GLY A 41 1.47 14.86 -6.40
CA GLY A 41 2.92 15.01 -6.54
C GLY A 41 3.35 15.28 -7.97
N ALA A 42 2.75 16.29 -8.62
CA ALA A 42 3.04 16.61 -10.02
C ALA A 42 4.53 16.87 -10.27
N ASN A 43 5.02 16.36 -11.40
CA ASN A 43 6.42 16.47 -11.84
C ASN A 43 7.46 15.82 -10.88
N ILE A 44 7.05 14.82 -10.10
CA ILE A 44 7.94 14.04 -9.23
C ILE A 44 8.10 12.63 -9.79
N SER A 45 9.33 12.11 -9.77
CA SER A 45 9.62 10.75 -10.20
C SER A 45 8.81 9.74 -9.41
N THR A 46 8.01 8.94 -10.12
CA THR A 46 7.03 8.03 -9.52
C THR A 46 7.29 6.61 -9.96
N TRP A 47 7.29 5.69 -9.00
CA TRP A 47 7.50 4.26 -9.21
C TRP A 47 6.23 3.49 -8.85
N VAL A 48 5.95 2.41 -9.58
CA VAL A 48 4.87 1.48 -9.26
C VAL A 48 5.46 0.15 -8.82
N PHE A 49 5.07 -0.30 -7.64
CA PHE A 49 5.37 -1.65 -7.15
C PHE A 49 4.17 -2.54 -7.41
N SER A 50 4.36 -3.60 -8.20
CA SER A 50 3.30 -4.53 -8.56
C SER A 50 3.72 -5.96 -8.24
N ASN A 51 3.21 -6.48 -7.13
CA ASN A 51 3.46 -7.84 -6.69
C ASN A 51 2.21 -8.71 -6.94
N ALA A 52 2.02 -9.12 -8.19
CA ALA A 52 0.90 -9.99 -8.55
C ALA A 52 1.07 -11.42 -7.99
N GLY A 53 -0.05 -12.10 -7.78
CA GLY A 53 -0.10 -13.49 -7.34
C GLY A 53 -0.46 -13.64 -5.87
N ARG A 54 -0.64 -14.88 -5.44
CA ARG A 54 -0.84 -15.26 -4.04
C ARG A 54 0.19 -16.33 -3.68
N HIS A 55 0.78 -16.20 -2.51
CA HIS A 55 1.60 -17.26 -1.92
C HIS A 55 0.86 -17.76 -0.67
N GLU A 56 0.50 -19.04 -0.64
CA GLU A 56 -0.25 -19.63 0.48
C GLU A 56 -1.55 -18.87 0.83
N SER A 57 -2.33 -18.51 -0.19
CA SER A 57 -3.59 -17.74 -0.09
C SER A 57 -3.45 -16.29 0.37
N GLN A 58 -2.24 -15.83 0.70
CA GLN A 58 -1.97 -14.45 1.07
C GLN A 58 -1.30 -13.69 -0.07
N GLU A 59 -1.61 -12.41 -0.17
CA GLU A 59 -0.87 -11.53 -1.06
C GLU A 59 0.56 -11.35 -0.54
N PRO A 60 1.56 -11.20 -1.42
CA PRO A 60 2.98 -11.16 -1.04
C PRO A 60 3.39 -9.81 -0.42
N PHE A 61 2.62 -9.30 0.53
CA PHE A 61 2.82 -8.01 1.19
C PHE A 61 4.17 -7.95 1.93
N LEU A 62 4.49 -8.98 2.72
CA LEU A 62 5.79 -9.06 3.40
C LEU A 62 6.96 -9.11 2.41
N ALA A 63 6.78 -9.67 1.21
CA ALA A 63 7.84 -9.70 0.20
C ALA A 63 8.19 -8.29 -0.31
N TRP A 64 7.19 -7.41 -0.43
CA TRP A 64 7.42 -5.99 -0.74
C TRP A 64 8.26 -5.30 0.35
N LEU A 65 7.95 -5.52 1.63
CA LEU A 65 8.74 -4.96 2.74
C LEU A 65 10.18 -5.47 2.78
N LEU A 66 10.38 -6.75 2.49
CA LEU A 66 11.70 -7.34 2.38
C LEU A 66 12.48 -6.78 1.19
N LEU A 67 11.80 -6.55 0.06
CA LEU A 67 12.38 -5.90 -1.09
C LEU A 67 12.83 -4.48 -0.77
N LEU A 68 12.01 -3.69 -0.06
CA LEU A 68 12.42 -2.35 0.39
C LEU A 68 13.72 -2.43 1.19
N SER A 69 13.79 -3.32 2.18
CA SER A 69 15.00 -3.51 3.00
C SER A 69 16.24 -3.90 2.20
N ASN A 70 16.08 -4.51 1.02
CA ASN A 70 17.18 -4.98 0.17
C ASN A 70 17.62 -3.93 -0.88
N MET A 71 16.85 -2.88 -1.11
CA MET A 71 17.16 -1.84 -2.09
C MET A 71 17.85 -0.64 -1.43
N SER A 72 19.01 -0.23 -1.94
CA SER A 72 19.77 0.90 -1.39
C SER A 72 19.17 2.26 -1.73
N SER A 73 18.60 2.42 -2.93
CA SER A 73 17.92 3.63 -3.40
C SER A 73 16.44 3.35 -3.60
N LEU A 74 15.59 4.12 -2.91
CA LEU A 74 14.13 4.01 -2.95
C LEU A 74 13.48 5.40 -2.99
N PRO A 75 12.25 5.51 -3.52
CA PRO A 75 11.40 6.68 -3.28
C PRO A 75 11.24 6.94 -1.78
N TRP A 76 11.14 8.20 -1.38
CA TRP A 76 11.11 8.58 0.04
C TRP A 76 9.71 8.44 0.64
N VAL A 77 8.69 8.48 -0.21
CA VAL A 77 7.28 8.39 0.16
C VAL A 77 6.67 7.21 -0.59
N HIS A 78 6.01 6.33 0.17
CA HIS A 78 5.28 5.17 -0.33
C HIS A 78 3.80 5.31 0.05
N SER A 79 2.91 5.33 -0.94
CA SER A 79 1.46 5.20 -0.73
C SER A 79 1.07 3.75 -1.02
N VAL A 80 0.33 3.13 -0.10
CA VAL A 80 0.02 1.70 -0.15
C VAL A 80 -1.47 1.46 0.10
N SER A 81 -2.15 0.90 -0.90
CA SER A 81 -3.52 0.42 -0.79
C SER A 81 -3.52 -1.10 -0.53
N TYR A 82 -3.37 -1.47 0.75
CA TYR A 82 -3.37 -2.87 1.20
C TYR A 82 -3.93 -2.95 2.62
N GLY A 83 -4.77 -3.95 2.89
CA GLY A 83 -5.28 -4.20 4.23
C GLY A 83 -5.90 -5.58 4.39
N ASP A 84 -5.62 -6.22 5.53
CA ASP A 84 -6.27 -7.42 6.04
C ASP A 84 -7.00 -7.10 7.34
N ASP A 85 -7.98 -7.93 7.72
CA ASP A 85 -8.53 -7.89 9.08
C ASP A 85 -7.43 -8.27 10.09
N GLU A 86 -7.15 -7.42 11.10
CA GLU A 86 -6.05 -7.65 12.05
C GLU A 86 -6.19 -8.99 12.77
N ASP A 87 -7.42 -9.39 13.13
CA ASP A 87 -7.70 -10.65 13.82
C ASP A 87 -7.56 -11.91 12.95
N SER A 88 -7.39 -11.76 11.64
CA SER A 88 -7.14 -12.88 10.72
C SER A 88 -5.66 -13.29 10.66
N LEU A 89 -4.77 -12.43 11.15
CA LEU A 89 -3.32 -12.60 11.03
C LEU A 89 -2.71 -13.18 12.30
N SER A 90 -1.65 -13.98 12.14
CA SER A 90 -0.91 -14.50 13.29
C SER A 90 -0.12 -13.39 13.98
N SER A 91 0.01 -13.48 15.31
CA SER A 91 0.84 -12.53 16.07
C SER A 91 2.29 -12.50 15.57
N ALA A 92 2.83 -13.63 15.10
CA ALA A 92 4.19 -13.67 14.56
C ALA A 92 4.32 -12.87 13.26
N TYR A 93 3.31 -12.94 12.38
CA TYR A 93 3.28 -12.18 11.14
C TYR A 93 3.14 -10.67 11.41
N LEU A 94 2.20 -10.28 12.27
CA LEU A 94 2.01 -8.87 12.67
C LEU A 94 3.31 -8.27 13.22
N GLN A 95 3.95 -8.96 14.19
CA GLN A 95 5.20 -8.48 14.78
C GLN A 95 6.33 -8.42 13.73
N ARG A 96 6.40 -9.38 12.82
CA ARG A 96 7.40 -9.36 11.75
C ARG A 96 7.20 -8.15 10.84
N VAL A 97 5.98 -7.89 10.39
CA VAL A 97 5.67 -6.75 9.53
C VAL A 97 5.98 -5.43 10.25
N ASN A 98 5.63 -5.29 11.53
CA ASN A 98 5.93 -4.09 12.31
C ASN A 98 7.44 -3.84 12.42
N VAL A 99 8.25 -4.89 12.56
CA VAL A 99 9.72 -4.77 12.53
C VAL A 99 10.21 -4.26 11.17
N GLU A 100 9.62 -4.70 10.07
CA GLU A 100 9.98 -4.18 8.75
C GLU A 100 9.59 -2.71 8.57
N PHE A 101 8.46 -2.25 9.12
CA PHE A 101 8.12 -0.82 9.16
C PHE A 101 9.07 -0.02 10.03
N MET A 102 9.47 -0.52 11.19
CA MET A 102 10.50 0.13 12.02
C MET A 102 11.81 0.26 11.26
N LYS A 103 12.20 -0.74 10.46
CA LYS A 103 13.38 -0.66 9.59
C LYS A 103 13.21 0.39 8.49
N ALA A 104 12.05 0.48 7.84
CA ALA A 104 11.76 1.50 6.84
C ALA A 104 11.81 2.91 7.45
N ALA A 105 11.21 3.10 8.62
CA ALA A 105 11.23 4.36 9.36
C ALA A 105 12.65 4.76 9.79
N ALA A 106 13.47 3.80 10.25
CA ALA A 106 14.88 4.05 10.58
C ALA A 106 15.72 4.48 9.37
N ARG A 107 15.27 4.16 8.15
CA ARG A 107 15.87 4.62 6.90
C ARG A 107 15.30 5.95 6.39
N GLY A 108 14.38 6.57 7.13
CA GLY A 108 13.76 7.84 6.76
C GLY A 108 12.65 7.74 5.71
N LEU A 109 12.11 6.54 5.48
CA LEU A 109 11.01 6.33 4.55
C LEU A 109 9.68 6.71 5.20
N THR A 110 8.83 7.43 4.46
CA THR A 110 7.43 7.68 4.81
C THR A 110 6.56 6.63 4.14
N VAL A 111 5.76 5.90 4.91
CA VAL A 111 4.82 4.90 4.38
C VAL A 111 3.41 5.26 4.84
N LEU A 112 2.51 5.46 3.89
CA LEU A 112 1.11 5.81 4.09
C LEU A 112 0.25 4.61 3.70
N PHE A 113 -0.66 4.21 4.58
CA PHE A 113 -1.62 3.14 4.34
C PHE A 113 -3.04 3.70 4.29
N ALA A 114 -3.85 3.16 3.36
CA ALA A 114 -5.29 3.37 3.40
C ALA A 114 -5.88 2.82 4.72
N SER A 115 -6.83 3.54 5.32
CA SER A 115 -7.46 3.10 6.58
C SER A 115 -8.46 1.95 6.41
N GLY A 116 -8.87 1.67 5.17
CA GLY A 116 -9.93 0.73 4.82
C GLY A 116 -11.27 1.40 4.53
N ASP A 117 -12.13 0.66 3.83
CA ASP A 117 -13.41 1.15 3.29
C ASP A 117 -14.64 0.75 4.14
N ASP A 118 -14.43 -0.05 5.18
CA ASP A 118 -15.49 -0.62 6.02
C ASP A 118 -15.78 0.19 7.31
N GLY A 119 -15.29 1.44 7.38
CA GLY A 119 -15.40 2.28 8.56
C GLY A 119 -14.69 1.66 9.78
N ALA A 120 -15.40 1.48 10.90
CA ALA A 120 -14.85 0.82 12.08
C ALA A 120 -14.74 -0.71 11.94
N GLY A 121 -15.23 -1.28 10.83
CA GLY A 121 -15.36 -2.71 10.63
C GLY A 121 -16.37 -3.37 11.59
N CYS A 122 -16.67 -4.65 11.38
CA CYS A 122 -17.57 -5.40 12.24
C CYS A 122 -17.15 -6.86 12.37
N ARG A 123 -16.64 -7.25 13.53
CA ARG A 123 -16.38 -8.64 13.89
C ARG A 123 -17.65 -9.25 14.48
N ARG A 124 -18.25 -10.16 13.71
CA ARG A 124 -19.45 -10.90 14.14
C ARG A 124 -19.07 -11.96 15.17
N VAL A 125 -19.75 -11.94 16.31
CA VAL A 125 -19.59 -12.90 17.40
C VAL A 125 -20.91 -13.64 17.56
N PRO A 126 -21.02 -14.91 17.08
CA PRO A 126 -22.26 -15.67 17.20
C PRO A 126 -22.69 -15.79 18.67
N GLY A 127 -23.92 -15.35 18.99
CA GLY A 127 -24.46 -15.38 20.35
C GLY A 127 -23.88 -14.34 21.31
N GLY A 128 -23.12 -13.36 20.82
CA GLY A 128 -22.52 -12.28 21.62
C GLY A 128 -22.67 -10.90 20.97
N ASN A 129 -22.04 -9.90 21.58
CA ASN A 129 -22.01 -8.54 21.04
C ASN A 129 -21.00 -8.45 19.90
N HIS A 130 -21.42 -7.87 18.78
CA HIS A 130 -20.51 -7.50 17.70
C HIS A 130 -19.52 -6.45 18.19
N THR A 131 -18.31 -6.47 17.65
CA THR A 131 -17.22 -5.56 18.02
C THR A 131 -16.62 -4.92 16.77
N PHE A 132 -15.94 -3.78 16.94
CA PHE A 132 -15.17 -3.17 15.86
C PHE A 132 -14.05 -4.10 15.40
N ARG A 133 -13.69 -3.98 14.13
CA ARG A 133 -12.72 -4.86 13.48
C ARG A 133 -11.66 -4.01 12.77
N PRO A 134 -10.52 -3.75 13.43
CA PRO A 134 -9.45 -2.95 12.83
C PRO A 134 -8.78 -3.70 11.67
N SER A 135 -8.29 -2.93 10.71
CA SER A 135 -7.47 -3.42 9.60
C SER A 135 -5.97 -3.30 9.93
N PHE A 136 -5.16 -4.13 9.29
CA PHE A 136 -3.71 -4.09 9.34
C PHE A 136 -3.19 -4.02 7.90
N PRO A 137 -2.21 -3.15 7.55
CA PRO A 137 -1.29 -2.41 8.43
C PRO A 137 -1.77 -1.09 9.03
N ALA A 138 -2.97 -0.62 8.71
CA ALA A 138 -3.42 0.72 9.11
C ALA A 138 -3.41 0.96 10.63
N SER A 139 -3.55 -0.09 11.43
CA SER A 139 -3.68 0.01 12.89
C SER A 139 -2.37 0.15 13.66
N ARG A 140 -1.23 -0.41 13.21
CA ARG A 140 0.01 -0.52 14.00
C ARG A 140 1.29 -0.71 13.18
#